data_AF-G1WIN5-F1
#
_entry.id   AF-G1WIN5-F1
#
_cell.length_a   1.000
_cell.length_b   1.000
_cell.length_c   1.000
_cell.angle_alpha   90.00
_cell.angle_beta   90.00
_cell.angle_gamma   90.00
#
_symmetry.space_group_name_H-M   'P 1'
#
loop_
_entity.id
_entity.type
_entity.pdbx_description
1 polymer ?
#
loop_
_entity_poly.entity_id
_entity_poly.type
_entity_poly.pdbx_seq_one_letter_code
_entity_poly.pdbx_strand_id
1 'polypeptide(L)'
;MGDCGFELIEGCKDVRSRAAVLFQSERDEEDLRVECAITADGCMDIMQESAGPLTEWCFEESPHRVETYAGAGAVDALMRYFHLDIPEQLPELLRIEYMGYDCGMRIRALMRSLDVPYEVIESDIVR
;
A
#
# COMPACT_ATOMS: atom_id res chain seq x y z
N MET A 1 7.70 -29.43 -15.05
CA MET A 1 9.03 -28.80 -15.20
C MET A 1 8.85 -27.63 -16.14
N GLY A 2 9.00 -26.45 -15.59
CA GLY A 2 8.66 -25.15 -16.18
C GLY A 2 8.66 -24.17 -15.03
N ASP A 3 9.84 -24.04 -14.45
CA ASP A 3 10.20 -23.21 -13.32
C ASP A 3 9.81 -21.77 -13.65
N CYS A 4 8.70 -21.29 -13.10
CA CYS A 4 8.33 -19.89 -13.20
C CYS A 4 9.08 -19.20 -12.07
N GLY A 5 10.35 -18.91 -12.34
CA GLY A 5 11.24 -18.19 -11.45
C GLY A 5 10.60 -16.86 -11.07
N PHE A 6 10.24 -16.76 -9.80
CA PHE A 6 9.83 -15.53 -9.16
C PHE A 6 11.10 -14.69 -8.99
N GLU A 7 11.50 -13.99 -10.05
CA GLU A 7 12.57 -13.00 -9.95
C GLU A 7 12.04 -11.85 -9.11
N LEU A 8 12.56 -11.77 -7.89
CA LEU A 8 12.51 -10.62 -7.00
C LEU A 8 12.68 -9.36 -7.84
N ILE A 9 11.64 -8.51 -7.85
CA ILE A 9 11.65 -7.24 -8.55
C ILE A 9 12.49 -6.24 -7.73
N GLU A 10 13.80 -6.47 -7.69
CA GLU A 10 14.78 -5.42 -7.39
C GLU A 10 14.90 -4.54 -8.64
N GLY A 11 14.00 -3.57 -8.83
CA GLY A 11 14.15 -2.62 -9.92
C GLY A 11 12.93 -1.82 -10.38
N CYS A 12 11.73 -2.12 -9.90
CA CYS A 12 10.53 -1.40 -10.29
C CYS A 12 10.30 -0.21 -9.33
N LYS A 13 11.22 0.77 -9.34
CA LYS A 13 10.89 2.13 -8.88
C LYS A 13 10.05 2.80 -9.98
N ASP A 14 8.90 2.21 -10.27
CA ASP A 14 8.05 2.66 -11.36
C ASP A 14 7.37 3.98 -11.01
N VAL A 15 7.14 4.77 -12.04
CA VAL A 15 6.53 6.09 -11.96
C VAL A 15 5.15 5.95 -11.31
N ARG A 16 5.05 6.27 -10.01
CA ARG A 16 3.78 6.35 -9.29
C ARG A 16 3.00 7.52 -9.87
N SER A 17 1.71 7.31 -10.17
CA SER A 17 0.77 8.42 -10.33
C SER A 17 0.76 9.30 -9.08
N ARG A 18 0.09 10.45 -9.12
CA ARG A 18 -0.06 11.31 -7.94
C ARG A 18 -0.66 10.49 -6.78
N ALA A 19 0.15 10.20 -5.77
CA ALA A 19 -0.28 9.41 -4.61
C ALA A 19 -1.36 10.15 -3.81
N ALA A 20 -2.43 9.43 -3.47
CA ALA A 20 -3.44 9.90 -2.54
C ALA A 20 -2.99 9.59 -1.11
N VAL A 21 -2.90 10.62 -0.28
CA VAL A 21 -2.66 10.45 1.17
C VAL A 21 -3.96 9.96 1.79
N LEU A 22 -3.98 8.71 2.26
CA LEU A 22 -5.12 8.10 2.95
C LEU A 22 -5.16 8.54 4.41
N PHE A 23 -3.99 8.64 5.04
CA PHE A 23 -3.85 9.10 6.40
C PHE A 23 -2.50 9.78 6.62
N GLN A 24 -2.50 10.78 7.49
CA GLN A 24 -1.30 11.44 7.99
C GLN A 24 -1.59 11.83 9.44
N SER A 25 -0.76 11.39 10.38
CA SER A 25 -0.84 11.85 11.76
C SER A 25 -0.55 13.35 11.84
N GLU A 26 -1.19 14.03 12.78
CA GLU A 26 -0.74 15.36 13.18
C GLU A 26 0.62 15.21 13.89
N ARG A 27 1.56 16.13 13.63
CA ARG A 27 2.92 16.05 14.18
C ARG A 27 2.88 16.04 15.72
N ASP A 28 3.07 14.86 16.29
CA ASP A 28 3.29 14.60 17.71
C ASP A 28 4.55 13.74 17.88
N GLU A 29 4.63 12.85 18.87
CA GLU A 29 5.79 11.94 19.08
C GLU A 29 5.96 10.89 17.97
N GLU A 30 4.88 10.48 17.27
CA GLU A 30 4.93 9.53 16.14
C GLU A 30 4.41 10.15 14.84
N ASP A 31 5.20 10.01 13.78
CA ASP A 31 4.81 10.32 12.41
C ASP A 31 4.32 9.04 11.72
N LEU A 32 3.06 9.03 11.31
CA LEU A 32 2.48 7.93 10.54
C LEU A 32 1.86 8.49 9.27
N ARG A 33 2.28 7.95 8.15
CA ARG A 33 1.79 8.31 6.83
C ARG A 33 1.38 7.09 6.05
N VAL A 34 0.19 7.14 5.45
CA VAL A 34 -0.32 6.11 4.55
C VAL A 34 -0.67 6.73 3.22
N GLU A 35 -0.06 6.23 2.15
CA GLU A 35 -0.27 6.69 0.78
C GLU A 35 -0.70 5.54 -0.11
N CYS A 36 -1.58 5.84 -1.07
CA CYS A 36 -2.01 4.90 -2.11
C CYS A 36 -1.72 5.50 -3.47
N ALA A 37 -1.16 4.71 -4.37
CA ALA A 37 -0.92 5.13 -5.75
C ALA A 37 -1.23 4.00 -6.73
N ILE A 38 -1.57 4.38 -7.96
CA ILE A 38 -1.55 3.47 -9.12
C ILE A 38 -0.20 3.62 -9.82
N THR A 39 0.45 2.52 -10.15
CA THR A 39 1.69 2.48 -10.93
C THR A 39 1.40 2.61 -12.42
N ALA A 40 2.44 2.87 -13.23
CA ALA A 40 2.31 2.93 -14.69
C ALA A 40 1.73 1.64 -15.30
N ASP A 41 1.99 0.48 -14.68
CA ASP A 41 1.50 -0.83 -15.11
C ASP A 41 0.07 -1.15 -14.63
N GLY A 42 -0.62 -0.17 -14.02
CA GLY A 42 -1.99 -0.34 -13.53
C GLY A 42 -2.10 -1.13 -12.23
N CYS A 43 -0.98 -1.36 -11.54
CA CYS A 43 -0.98 -1.98 -10.22
C CYS A 43 -1.22 -0.92 -9.13
N MET A 44 -1.64 -1.35 -7.95
CA MET A 44 -1.84 -0.49 -6.79
C MET A 44 -0.77 -0.77 -5.75
N ASP A 45 -0.15 0.29 -5.22
CA ASP A 45 0.72 0.21 -4.07
C ASP A 45 0.23 1.13 -2.94
N ILE A 46 0.06 0.54 -1.76
CA ILE A 46 -0.26 1.24 -0.52
C ILE A 46 0.97 1.20 0.38
N MET A 47 1.63 2.34 0.53
CA MET A 47 2.81 2.50 1.37
C MET A 47 2.38 3.05 2.74
N GLN A 48 2.78 2.35 3.81
CA GLN A 48 2.66 2.79 5.19
C GLN A 48 4.07 3.04 5.74
N GLU A 49 4.32 4.26 6.18
CA GLU A 49 5.57 4.65 6.82
C GLU A 49 5.25 5.14 8.23
N SER A 50 5.91 4.55 9.23
CA SER A 50 5.91 5.05 10.61
C SER A 50 7.32 5.51 11.01
N ALA A 51 7.41 6.55 11.81
CA ALA A 51 8.67 7.06 12.33
C ALA A 51 8.47 7.69 13.71
N GLY A 52 9.39 7.43 14.63
CA GLY A 52 9.34 7.97 15.98
C GLY A 52 9.87 6.99 17.04
N PRO A 53 9.91 7.39 18.32
CA PRO A 53 10.45 6.58 19.40
C PRO A 53 9.75 5.22 19.60
N LEU A 54 8.43 5.14 19.41
CA LEU A 54 7.69 3.89 19.47
C LEU A 54 8.01 3.01 18.27
N THR A 55 8.10 3.59 17.06
CA THR A 55 8.54 2.86 15.87
C THR A 55 9.95 2.27 16.08
N GLU A 56 10.90 3.09 16.53
CA GLU A 56 12.27 2.65 16.84
C GLU A 56 12.29 1.58 17.94
N TRP A 57 11.44 1.71 18.96
CA TRP A 57 11.32 0.69 20.01
C TRP A 57 10.72 -0.63 19.51
N CYS A 58 9.77 -0.58 18.57
CA CYS A 58 9.10 -1.78 18.03
C CYS A 58 9.96 -2.55 17.03
N PHE A 59 10.69 -1.84 16.16
CA PHE A 59 11.36 -2.42 15.00
C PHE A 59 12.88 -2.31 15.05
N GLU A 60 13.45 -1.65 16.06
CA GLU A 60 14.87 -1.29 16.14
C GLU A 60 15.33 -0.41 14.96
N GLU A 61 14.38 0.22 14.26
CA GLU A 61 14.61 1.14 13.15
C GLU A 61 13.54 2.24 13.09
N SER A 62 13.88 3.38 12.51
CA SER A 62 12.94 4.45 12.20
C SER A 62 13.51 5.30 11.05
N PRO A 63 12.80 5.48 9.92
CA PRO A 63 11.42 5.04 9.66
C PRO A 63 11.31 3.54 9.37
N HIS A 64 10.15 2.96 9.69
CA HIS A 64 9.75 1.61 9.32
C HIS A 64 8.70 1.67 8.19
N ARG A 65 8.84 0.81 7.18
CA ARG A 65 8.00 0.84 5.97
C ARG A 65 7.38 -0.51 5.65
N VAL A 66 6.07 -0.49 5.40
CA VAL A 66 5.28 -1.63 4.94
C VAL A 66 4.50 -1.25 3.69
N GLU A 67 4.75 -1.96 2.60
CA GLU A 67 4.06 -1.82 1.33
C GLU A 67 3.01 -2.93 1.18
N THR A 68 1.84 -2.59 0.64
CA THR A 68 0.82 -3.54 0.21
C THR A 68 0.62 -3.39 -1.28
N TYR A 69 1.06 -4.41 -2.01
CA TYR A 69 1.03 -4.43 -3.46
C TYR A 69 -0.14 -5.27 -3.97
N ALA A 70 -0.91 -4.72 -4.90
CA ALA A 70 -1.98 -5.42 -5.60
C ALA A 70 -1.76 -5.27 -7.11
N GLY A 71 -1.61 -6.40 -7.81
CA GLY A 71 -1.39 -6.40 -9.27
C GLY A 71 -2.61 -5.87 -10.04
N ALA A 72 -2.44 -5.58 -11.33
CA ALA A 72 -3.49 -5.01 -12.19
C ALA A 72 -4.84 -5.77 -12.14
N GLY A 73 -4.82 -7.11 -12.13
CA GLY A 73 -6.05 -7.90 -12.02
C GLY A 73 -6.79 -7.74 -10.68
N ALA A 74 -6.06 -7.44 -9.60
CA ALA A 74 -6.63 -7.09 -8.31
C ALA A 74 -7.22 -5.68 -8.32
N VAL A 75 -6.55 -4.72 -8.97
CA VAL A 75 -7.09 -3.37 -9.21
C VAL A 75 -8.39 -3.43 -10.00
N ASP A 76 -8.47 -4.23 -11.06
CA ASP A 76 -9.69 -4.44 -11.83
C ASP A 76 -10.84 -5.01 -10.99
N ALA A 77 -10.54 -5.90 -10.04
CA ALA A 77 -11.53 -6.44 -9.12
C ALA A 77 -12.06 -5.36 -8.15
N LEU A 78 -11.16 -4.54 -7.61
CA LEU A 78 -11.52 -3.42 -6.74
C LEU A 78 -12.33 -2.35 -7.49
N MET A 79 -11.94 -2.00 -8.72
CA MET A 79 -12.69 -1.07 -9.56
C MET A 79 -14.11 -1.57 -9.83
N ARG A 80 -14.28 -2.87 -10.13
CA ARG A 80 -15.62 -3.46 -10.31
C ARG A 80 -16.47 -3.40 -9.03
N TYR A 81 -15.85 -3.66 -7.88
CA TYR A 81 -16.52 -3.58 -6.58
C TYR A 81 -16.99 -2.15 -6.27
N PHE A 82 -16.16 -1.16 -6.55
CA PHE A 82 -16.48 0.26 -6.31
C PHE A 82 -17.20 0.96 -7.47
N HIS A 83 -17.47 0.25 -8.56
CA HIS A 83 -18.09 0.80 -9.78
C HIS A 83 -17.30 1.98 -10.38
N LEU A 84 -15.98 1.82 -10.49
CA LEU A 84 -15.06 2.80 -11.08
C LEU A 84 -14.72 2.46 -12.53
N ASP A 85 -14.54 3.50 -13.35
CA ASP A 85 -14.26 3.36 -14.78
C ASP A 85 -12.77 3.58 -15.12
N ILE A 86 -12.02 4.29 -14.26
CA ILE A 86 -10.58 4.54 -14.45
C ILE A 86 -9.77 4.23 -13.17
N PRO A 87 -8.59 3.60 -13.27
CA PRO A 87 -7.79 3.20 -12.10
C PRO A 87 -7.41 4.36 -11.18
N GLU A 88 -7.16 5.55 -11.73
CA GLU A 88 -6.74 6.73 -10.96
C GLU A 88 -7.81 7.23 -9.99
N GLN A 89 -9.07 6.83 -10.16
CA GLN A 89 -10.14 7.11 -9.19
C GLN A 89 -10.03 6.26 -7.93
N LEU A 90 -9.37 5.10 -7.99
CA LEU A 90 -9.33 4.17 -6.86
C LEU A 90 -8.61 4.77 -5.64
N PRO A 91 -7.39 5.35 -5.75
CA PRO A 91 -6.75 6.01 -4.60
C PRO A 91 -7.59 7.16 -4.00
N GLU A 92 -8.28 7.91 -4.86
CA GLU A 92 -9.12 9.03 -4.44
C GLU A 92 -10.37 8.56 -3.67
N LEU A 93 -11.00 7.48 -4.13
CA LEU A 93 -12.10 6.85 -3.40
C LEU A 93 -11.64 6.26 -2.07
N LEU A 94 -10.49 5.55 -2.07
CA LEU A 94 -9.95 4.96 -0.85
C LEU A 94 -9.63 6.03 0.20
N ARG A 95 -9.15 7.21 -0.23
CA ARG A 95 -8.91 8.35 0.67
C ARG A 95 -10.18 8.84 1.39
N ILE A 96 -11.34 8.71 0.76
CA ILE A 96 -12.62 9.13 1.33
C ILE A 96 -13.20 8.05 2.26
N GLU A 97 -13.17 6.79 1.82
CA GLU A 97 -13.84 5.67 2.50
C GLU A 97 -12.99 5.04 3.64
N TYR A 98 -11.66 5.12 3.53
CA TYR A 98 -10.70 4.50 4.43
C TYR A 98 -9.86 5.56 5.13
N MET A 99 -10.51 6.37 5.97
CA MET A 99 -9.85 7.31 6.87
C MET A 99 -9.31 6.60 8.12
N GLY A 100 -8.28 7.18 8.73
CA GLY A 100 -7.70 6.74 10.02
C GLY A 100 -6.37 5.99 9.87
N TYR A 101 -5.67 5.84 11.00
CA TYR A 101 -4.34 5.20 11.03
C TYR A 101 -4.37 3.73 10.61
N ASP A 102 -5.51 3.05 10.75
CA ASP A 102 -5.71 1.64 10.43
C ASP A 102 -6.20 1.40 8.99
N CYS A 103 -6.23 2.45 8.14
CA CYS A 103 -6.75 2.38 6.78
C CYS A 103 -6.11 1.26 5.94
N GLY A 104 -4.78 1.09 5.99
CA GLY A 104 -4.08 0.00 5.28
C GLY A 104 -4.51 -1.39 5.74
N MET A 105 -4.81 -1.59 7.03
CA MET A 105 -5.34 -2.86 7.54
C MET A 105 -6.77 -3.13 7.04
N ARG A 106 -7.62 -2.09 7.05
CA ARG A 106 -9.01 -2.18 6.58
C ARG A 106 -9.08 -2.44 5.07
N ILE A 107 -8.20 -1.84 4.26
CA ILE A 107 -8.14 -2.11 2.81
C ILE A 107 -7.67 -3.56 2.56
N ARG A 108 -6.66 -4.05 3.29
CA ARG A 108 -6.27 -5.46 3.24
C ARG A 108 -7.38 -6.41 3.67
N ALA A 109 -8.22 -6.01 4.63
CA ALA A 109 -9.38 -6.79 5.04
C ALA A 109 -10.47 -6.84 3.95
N LEU A 110 -10.70 -5.73 3.23
CA LEU A 110 -11.57 -5.71 2.05
C LEU A 110 -11.05 -6.65 0.98
N MET A 111 -9.77 -6.57 0.61
CA MET A 111 -9.20 -7.44 -0.42
C MET A 111 -9.35 -8.92 -0.04
N ARG A 112 -9.10 -9.28 1.23
CA ARG A 112 -9.38 -10.63 1.75
C ARG A 112 -10.85 -11.03 1.64
N SER A 113 -11.79 -10.14 1.96
CA SER A 113 -13.22 -10.49 1.88
C SER A 113 -13.73 -10.63 0.44
N LEU A 114 -13.04 -10.03 -0.52
CA LEU A 114 -13.34 -10.12 -1.94
C LEU A 114 -12.56 -11.24 -2.67
N ASP A 115 -11.73 -12.00 -1.95
CA ASP A 115 -10.80 -12.99 -2.53
C ASP A 115 -9.86 -12.36 -3.59
N VAL A 116 -9.46 -11.11 -3.35
CA VAL A 116 -8.56 -10.33 -4.20
C VAL A 116 -7.13 -10.50 -3.69
N PRO A 117 -6.20 -11.03 -4.51
CA PRO A 117 -4.83 -11.26 -4.08
C PRO A 117 -4.05 -9.94 -3.90
N TYR A 118 -3.21 -9.90 -2.87
CA TYR A 118 -2.23 -8.84 -2.63
C TYR A 118 -1.01 -9.44 -1.92
N GLU A 119 0.10 -8.73 -2.00
CA GLU A 119 1.34 -9.03 -1.29
C GLU A 119 1.60 -7.94 -0.25
N VAL A 120 2.22 -8.33 0.87
CA VAL A 120 2.71 -7.38 1.88
C VAL A 120 4.21 -7.51 1.89
N ILE A 121 4.89 -6.40 1.64
CA ILE A 121 6.34 -6.30 1.58
C ILE A 121 6.76 -5.40 2.72
N GLU A 122 7.58 -5.92 3.61
CA GLU A 122 8.20 -5.17 4.70
C GLU A 122 9.69 -5.04 4.33
N SER A 123 10.23 -3.82 4.37
CA SER A 123 11.65 -3.64 4.10
C SER A 123 12.47 -4.39 5.14
N ASP A 124 13.54 -5.08 4.73
CA ASP A 124 14.44 -5.74 5.69
C ASP A 124 15.02 -4.70 6.65
N ILE A 125 14.96 -4.99 7.95
CA ILE A 125 15.58 -4.17 9.00
C ILE A 125 17.08 -4.10 8.68
N VAL A 126 17.58 -2.90 8.40
CA VAL A 126 19.00 -2.67 8.12
C VAL A 126 19.78 -2.89 9.43
N ARG A 127 20.41 -4.06 9.57
CA ARG A 127 21.39 -4.35 10.62
C ARG A 127 22.78 -3.80 10.29
#